data_AF-A0A397C298-F1
#
_entry.id   AF-A0A397C298-F1
#
_cell.length_a   1.000
_cell.length_b   1.000
_cell.length_c   1.000
_cell.angle_alpha   90.00
_cell.angle_beta   90.00
_cell.angle_gamma   90.00
#
_symmetry.space_group_name_H-M   'P 1'
#
loop_
_entity.id
_entity.type
_entity.pdbx_description
1 polymer ?
#
loop_
_entity_poly.entity_id
_entity_poly.type
_entity_poly.pdbx_seq_one_letter_code
_entity_poly.pdbx_strand_id
1 'polypeptide(L)'
;MQRVAGVLAIALLGTALELTNPVHPAREAVTFVFTGVEDASPVVKSIQDAVTLATVAADIPLERQSNNEAVFTLDGALAIPGLYKLLVQDGKTSKVFHATLTTSVSLSSAVVQGINLPFGSTLSSVVNLTPRDTFSVEVELQDASTLTPVVAHHAVLRFAHESSVDATIVLEPYQATAMRAVVSVASRDLLSGLHTVSLVVGDIHFHNALAWELGQIYVELPPAPPASPTPLYTTPLLHTSDTTLQALPEITHIMRPPPTTPPPAISIVFTALVGVPLVAFVGGSLRASSLPKLPSSVAGIVWSVAFLVSLLSVLALFGLYWLQLDMFTALGYLGVLGPVIVVTGQYALAHVAARTTSPRPKTD
;
A
#
# COMPACT_ATOMS: atom_id res chain seq x y z
N MET A 1 12.14 -61.05 13.76
CA MET A 1 11.57 -60.52 15.02
C MET A 1 11.15 -59.09 14.77
N GLN A 2 9.90 -58.92 14.32
CA GLN A 2 9.33 -57.69 13.79
C GLN A 2 8.75 -56.89 14.96
N ARG A 3 9.19 -55.65 15.14
CA ARG A 3 8.69 -54.75 16.18
C ARG A 3 7.30 -54.24 15.78
N VAL A 4 6.29 -54.72 16.48
CA VAL A 4 4.96 -54.10 16.60
C VAL A 4 5.13 -52.79 17.38
N ALA A 5 4.67 -51.68 16.82
CA ALA A 5 4.52 -50.43 17.55
C ALA A 5 3.33 -49.66 17.00
N GLY A 6 2.12 -50.01 17.45
CA GLY A 6 0.91 -49.21 17.31
C GLY A 6 0.63 -48.51 18.64
N VAL A 7 0.54 -47.18 18.60
CA VAL A 7 0.18 -46.34 19.74
C VAL A 7 -1.33 -46.46 19.99
N LEU A 8 -1.65 -46.81 21.23
CA LEU A 8 -2.97 -47.05 21.78
C LEU A 8 -3.58 -45.73 22.28
N ALA A 9 -4.74 -45.33 21.76
CA ALA A 9 -5.57 -44.29 22.37
C ALA A 9 -6.93 -44.92 22.72
N ILE A 10 -7.13 -45.14 24.02
CA ILE A 10 -8.36 -45.69 24.62
C ILE A 10 -9.30 -44.53 24.98
N ALA A 11 -10.56 -44.63 24.59
CA ALA A 11 -11.68 -44.03 25.32
C ALA A 11 -12.81 -45.07 25.41
N LEU A 12 -13.16 -45.47 26.63
CA LEU A 12 -14.19 -46.46 26.96
C LEU A 12 -15.56 -45.79 27.15
N LEU A 13 -16.61 -46.60 26.93
CA LEU A 13 -18.05 -46.44 27.26
C LEU A 13 -18.95 -45.86 26.16
N GLY A 14 -19.47 -46.76 25.29
CA GLY A 14 -20.64 -46.51 24.46
C GLY A 14 -21.29 -47.82 23.99
N THR A 15 -22.61 -47.95 24.14
CA THR A 15 -23.46 -49.04 23.60
C THR A 15 -23.80 -48.79 22.12
N ALA A 16 -22.87 -48.21 21.36
CA ALA A 16 -23.11 -47.77 20.00
C ALA A 16 -22.14 -48.48 19.06
N LEU A 17 -22.66 -49.00 17.94
CA LEU A 17 -21.85 -49.60 16.89
C LEU A 17 -20.90 -48.54 16.33
N GLU A 18 -19.59 -48.75 16.46
CA GLU A 18 -18.54 -47.79 16.08
C GLU A 18 -17.47 -48.47 15.22
N LEU A 19 -16.92 -47.71 14.24
CA LEU A 19 -15.83 -48.15 13.36
C LEU A 19 -14.52 -47.58 13.90
N THR A 20 -13.59 -48.45 14.32
CA THR A 20 -12.43 -48.03 15.12
C THR A 20 -11.21 -47.63 14.28
N ASN A 21 -11.11 -48.04 13.01
CA ASN A 21 -9.95 -47.69 12.18
C ASN A 21 -10.24 -47.58 10.67
N PRO A 22 -10.54 -46.39 10.15
CA PRO A 22 -10.87 -46.23 8.73
C PRO A 22 -9.67 -45.94 7.83
N VAL A 23 -8.48 -45.62 8.36
CA VAL A 23 -7.33 -45.17 7.55
C VAL A 23 -6.32 -46.30 7.38
N HIS A 24 -6.30 -46.87 6.18
CA HIS A 24 -5.36 -47.92 5.81
C HIS A 24 -4.74 -47.65 4.45
N PRO A 25 -3.48 -48.11 4.22
CA PRO A 25 -2.84 -48.07 2.91
C PRO A 25 -3.61 -48.94 1.92
N ALA A 26 -3.75 -48.44 0.69
CA ALA A 26 -4.47 -49.12 -0.37
C ALA A 26 -3.82 -50.45 -0.78
N ARG A 27 -4.65 -51.38 -1.23
CA ARG A 27 -4.30 -52.71 -1.75
C ARG A 27 -3.59 -53.70 -0.82
N GLU A 28 -3.36 -53.36 0.44
CA GLU A 28 -3.26 -54.38 1.50
C GLU A 28 -4.67 -54.85 1.87
N ALA A 29 -4.78 -56.06 2.43
CA ALA A 29 -6.06 -56.54 2.93
C ALA A 29 -6.50 -55.62 4.09
N VAL A 30 -7.59 -54.88 3.89
CA VAL A 30 -8.04 -53.86 4.87
C VAL A 30 -9.00 -54.51 5.84
N THR A 31 -8.59 -54.55 7.10
CA THR A 31 -9.39 -55.13 8.19
C THR A 31 -10.17 -54.02 8.89
N PHE A 32 -11.48 -53.98 8.68
CA PHE A 32 -12.38 -53.09 9.39
C PHE A 32 -12.80 -53.72 10.72
N VAL A 33 -12.60 -53.00 11.82
CA VAL A 33 -12.99 -53.43 13.16
C VAL A 33 -14.22 -52.64 13.61
N PHE A 34 -15.28 -53.36 13.96
CA PHE A 34 -16.51 -52.81 14.49
C PHE A 34 -16.65 -53.19 15.96
N THR A 35 -16.86 -52.21 16.83
CA THR A 35 -17.08 -52.39 18.28
C THR A 35 -18.54 -52.14 18.63
N GLY A 36 -19.09 -52.88 19.59
CA GLY A 36 -20.47 -52.70 20.07
C GLY A 36 -21.52 -53.50 19.30
N VAL A 37 -21.16 -54.69 18.81
CA VAL A 37 -22.01 -55.54 17.97
C VAL A 37 -22.83 -56.52 18.82
N GLU A 38 -24.16 -56.42 18.77
CA GLU A 38 -25.07 -57.14 19.68
C GLU A 38 -25.59 -58.47 19.10
N ASP A 39 -25.85 -58.55 17.78
CA ASP A 39 -26.44 -59.75 17.16
C ASP A 39 -25.42 -60.85 16.85
N ALA A 40 -25.89 -62.09 16.66
CA ALA A 40 -25.08 -63.27 16.42
C ALA A 40 -24.56 -63.38 14.97
N SER A 41 -25.21 -62.72 14.00
CA SER A 41 -24.84 -62.72 12.58
C SER A 41 -24.94 -61.32 11.94
N PRO A 42 -24.04 -60.39 12.28
CA PRO A 42 -24.01 -59.05 11.74
C PRO A 42 -23.41 -59.06 10.31
N VAL A 43 -23.96 -58.25 9.40
CA VAL A 43 -23.62 -58.28 7.95
C VAL A 43 -23.34 -56.88 7.42
N VAL A 44 -22.28 -56.74 6.62
CA VAL A 44 -22.06 -55.56 5.78
C VAL A 44 -22.88 -55.72 4.51
N LYS A 45 -24.03 -55.04 4.43
CA LYS A 45 -24.95 -55.13 3.29
C LYS A 45 -24.38 -54.53 2.03
N SER A 46 -23.73 -53.37 2.14
CA SER A 46 -23.11 -52.72 0.99
C SER A 46 -21.91 -51.89 1.39
N ILE A 47 -20.91 -51.92 0.52
CA ILE A 47 -19.76 -51.02 0.50
C ILE A 47 -19.89 -50.23 -0.79
N GLN A 48 -20.18 -48.94 -0.67
CA GLN A 48 -20.31 -48.05 -1.81
C GLN A 48 -19.21 -47.00 -1.80
N ASP A 49 -18.67 -46.69 -2.98
CA ASP A 49 -17.85 -45.50 -3.15
C ASP A 49 -18.71 -44.26 -2.88
N ALA A 50 -18.23 -43.36 -2.03
CA ALA A 50 -18.99 -42.20 -1.58
C ALA A 50 -19.22 -41.17 -2.70
N VAL A 51 -18.37 -41.16 -3.73
CA VAL A 51 -18.36 -40.25 -4.87
C VAL A 51 -19.13 -40.83 -6.05
N THR A 52 -18.81 -42.07 -6.45
CA THR A 52 -19.42 -42.72 -7.63
C THR A 52 -20.68 -43.53 -7.31
N LEU A 53 -20.96 -43.80 -6.03
CA LEU A 53 -22.05 -44.65 -5.55
C LEU A 53 -22.00 -46.10 -6.09
N ALA A 54 -20.89 -46.48 -6.74
CA ALA A 54 -20.68 -47.83 -7.22
C ALA A 54 -20.54 -48.79 -6.03
N THR A 55 -21.21 -49.94 -6.11
CA THR A 55 -21.09 -50.98 -5.08
C THR A 55 -19.80 -51.76 -5.32
N VAL A 56 -18.86 -51.65 -4.38
CA VAL A 56 -17.56 -52.33 -4.42
C VAL A 56 -17.67 -53.76 -3.93
N ALA A 57 -18.46 -53.97 -2.88
CA ALA A 57 -18.79 -55.30 -2.37
C ALA A 57 -20.10 -55.26 -1.57
N ALA A 58 -20.80 -56.38 -1.48
CA ALA A 58 -22.10 -56.50 -0.83
C ALA A 58 -22.24 -57.84 -0.10
N ASP A 59 -23.13 -57.88 0.88
CA ASP A 59 -23.51 -59.07 1.66
C ASP A 59 -22.34 -59.84 2.27
N ILE A 60 -21.42 -59.13 2.91
CA ILE A 60 -20.24 -59.75 3.53
C ILE A 60 -20.49 -60.01 5.02
N PRO A 61 -20.36 -61.26 5.50
CA PRO A 61 -20.51 -61.58 6.90
C PRO A 61 -19.34 -61.00 7.71
N LEU A 62 -19.63 -60.46 8.89
CA LEU A 62 -18.60 -60.02 9.84
C LEU A 62 -18.16 -61.20 10.71
N GLU A 63 -16.86 -61.47 10.78
CA GLU A 63 -16.28 -62.50 11.64
C GLU A 63 -16.13 -61.98 13.08
N ARG A 64 -16.71 -62.69 14.05
CA ARG A 64 -16.66 -62.25 15.45
C ARG A 64 -15.32 -62.63 16.09
N GLN A 65 -14.57 -61.65 16.58
CA GLN A 65 -13.25 -61.86 17.19
C GLN A 65 -13.30 -61.85 18.73
N SER A 66 -14.25 -61.10 19.34
CA SER A 66 -14.49 -61.07 20.79
C SER A 66 -15.98 -60.81 21.12
N ASN A 67 -16.37 -60.82 22.41
CA ASN A 67 -17.77 -60.63 22.82
C ASN A 67 -18.40 -59.32 22.31
N ASN A 68 -17.60 -58.32 21.95
CA ASN A 68 -18.09 -57.00 21.51
C ASN A 68 -17.43 -56.49 20.23
N GLU A 69 -16.63 -57.31 19.52
CA GLU A 69 -15.90 -56.93 18.31
C GLU A 69 -16.17 -57.89 17.16
N ALA A 70 -16.49 -57.31 16.00
CA ALA A 70 -16.63 -58.04 14.75
C ALA A 70 -15.75 -57.39 13.68
N VAL A 71 -15.19 -58.22 12.81
CA VAL A 71 -14.15 -57.84 11.87
C VAL A 71 -14.54 -58.28 10.46
N PHE A 72 -14.26 -57.43 9.48
CA PHE A 72 -14.33 -57.80 8.07
C PHE A 72 -13.03 -57.42 7.38
N THR A 73 -12.50 -58.33 6.57
CA THR A 73 -11.30 -58.10 5.76
C THR A 73 -11.69 -57.93 4.30
N LEU A 74 -11.47 -56.73 3.76
CA LEU A 74 -11.61 -56.43 2.34
C LEU A 74 -10.36 -56.89 1.61
N ASP A 75 -10.54 -57.64 0.52
CA ASP A 75 -9.43 -58.09 -0.32
C ASP A 75 -8.66 -56.91 -0.94
N GLY A 76 -7.35 -57.05 -1.04
CA GLY A 76 -6.45 -56.01 -1.55
C GLY A 76 -6.78 -55.58 -2.98
N ALA A 77 -7.33 -56.49 -3.80
CA ALA A 77 -7.76 -56.14 -5.16
C ALA A 77 -8.94 -55.14 -5.20
N LEU A 78 -9.80 -55.15 -4.17
CA LEU A 78 -10.99 -54.30 -4.05
C LEU A 78 -10.75 -53.06 -3.16
N ALA A 79 -9.66 -53.06 -2.39
CA ALA A 79 -9.23 -51.96 -1.52
C ALA A 79 -8.54 -50.83 -2.30
N ILE A 80 -9.29 -50.16 -3.18
CA ILE A 80 -8.84 -48.98 -3.94
C ILE A 80 -8.79 -47.75 -2.98
N PRO A 81 -7.85 -46.81 -3.11
CA PRO A 81 -7.86 -45.58 -2.30
C PRO A 81 -9.13 -44.77 -2.63
N GLY A 82 -9.85 -44.33 -1.60
CA GLY A 82 -11.18 -43.78 -1.81
C GLY A 82 -11.95 -43.50 -0.53
N LEU A 83 -13.04 -42.74 -0.68
CA LEU A 83 -14.04 -42.55 0.36
C LEU A 83 -15.13 -43.62 0.21
N TYR A 84 -15.44 -44.34 1.28
CA TYR A 84 -16.40 -45.43 1.28
C TYR A 84 -17.52 -45.21 2.29
N LYS A 85 -18.73 -45.58 1.88
CA LYS A 85 -19.93 -45.69 2.71
C LYS A 85 -20.22 -47.16 2.94
N LEU A 86 -20.19 -47.57 4.21
CA LEU A 86 -20.45 -48.94 4.64
C LEU A 86 -21.82 -49.00 5.30
N LEU A 87 -22.77 -49.73 4.71
CA LEU A 87 -24.06 -50.01 5.33
C LEU A 87 -23.95 -51.32 6.13
N VAL A 88 -23.88 -51.20 7.45
CA VAL A 88 -23.78 -52.36 8.35
C VAL A 88 -25.14 -52.61 8.99
N GLN A 89 -25.59 -53.85 8.93
CA GLN A 89 -26.81 -54.31 9.58
C GLN A 89 -26.48 -55.24 10.74
N ASP A 90 -26.94 -54.87 11.93
CA ASP A 90 -26.87 -55.65 13.16
C ASP A 90 -28.31 -55.95 13.60
N GLY A 91 -28.79 -57.14 13.25
CA GLY A 91 -30.18 -57.57 13.45
C GLY A 91 -31.23 -56.66 12.79
N LYS A 92 -32.00 -55.94 13.61
CA LYS A 92 -33.04 -54.99 13.16
C LYS A 92 -32.52 -53.57 12.94
N THR A 93 -31.28 -53.29 13.32
CA THR A 93 -30.69 -51.95 13.24
C THR A 93 -29.73 -51.88 12.05
N SER A 94 -29.75 -50.76 11.32
CA SER A 94 -28.80 -50.48 10.24
C SER A 94 -28.14 -49.13 10.46
N LYS A 95 -26.83 -49.06 10.33
CA LYS A 95 -26.06 -47.82 10.47
C LYS A 95 -25.08 -47.67 9.30
N VAL A 96 -24.92 -46.42 8.85
CA VAL A 96 -23.97 -46.06 7.78
C VAL A 96 -22.69 -45.56 8.42
N PHE A 97 -21.56 -46.18 8.06
CA PHE A 97 -20.23 -45.74 8.44
C PHE A 97 -19.50 -45.14 7.26
N HIS A 98 -18.59 -44.23 7.55
CA HIS A 98 -17.70 -43.63 6.57
C HIS A 98 -16.29 -44.15 6.82
N ALA A 99 -15.64 -44.62 5.77
CA ALA A 99 -14.25 -45.05 5.80
C ALA A 99 -13.43 -44.38 4.69
N THR A 100 -12.12 -44.27 4.93
CA THR A 100 -11.18 -43.50 4.11
C THR A 100 -9.95 -44.35 3.81
N LEU A 101 -9.91 -45.01 2.67
CA LEU A 101 -8.70 -45.71 2.27
C LEU A 101 -7.71 -44.71 1.69
N THR A 102 -6.50 -44.72 2.22
CA THR A 102 -5.43 -43.81 1.82
C THR A 102 -4.34 -44.57 1.09
N THR A 103 -3.52 -43.88 0.31
CA THR A 103 -2.32 -44.46 -0.30
C THR A 103 -1.09 -43.63 0.04
N SER A 104 0.06 -44.30 0.14
CA SER A 104 1.36 -43.65 0.22
C SER A 104 1.82 -43.24 -1.17
N VAL A 105 2.13 -41.96 -1.36
CA VAL A 105 2.56 -41.42 -2.65
C VAL A 105 4.06 -41.15 -2.63
N SER A 106 4.71 -41.43 -3.76
CA SER A 106 6.10 -41.09 -4.04
C SER A 106 6.21 -40.33 -5.36
N LEU A 107 7.26 -39.54 -5.53
CA LEU A 107 7.57 -38.88 -6.79
C LEU A 107 8.27 -39.88 -7.72
N SER A 108 7.72 -40.10 -8.91
CA SER A 108 8.37 -40.90 -9.95
C SER A 108 9.42 -40.08 -10.70
N SER A 109 9.09 -38.83 -11.01
CA SER A 109 9.93 -37.89 -11.73
C SER A 109 9.61 -36.46 -11.29
N ALA A 110 10.64 -35.63 -11.12
CA ALA A 110 10.47 -34.22 -10.85
C ALA A 110 11.51 -33.42 -11.64
N VAL A 111 11.04 -32.67 -12.63
CA VAL A 111 11.88 -31.85 -13.50
C VAL A 111 11.67 -30.39 -13.15
N VAL A 112 12.69 -29.75 -12.59
CA VAL A 112 12.69 -28.33 -12.22
C VAL A 112 13.65 -27.60 -13.15
N GLN A 113 13.15 -26.64 -13.92
CA GLN A 113 13.94 -25.90 -14.92
C GLN A 113 14.74 -26.81 -15.89
N GLY A 114 14.15 -27.96 -16.26
CA GLY A 114 14.79 -28.95 -17.14
C GLY A 114 15.79 -29.90 -16.45
N ILE A 115 15.99 -29.77 -15.13
CA ILE A 115 16.86 -30.64 -14.33
C ILE A 115 16.01 -31.65 -13.58
N ASN A 116 16.29 -32.94 -13.76
CA ASN A 116 15.64 -34.00 -12.97
C ASN A 116 16.23 -34.02 -11.55
N LEU A 117 15.39 -33.82 -10.54
CA LEU A 117 15.75 -33.75 -9.14
C LEU A 117 15.17 -34.94 -8.38
N PRO A 118 15.98 -35.73 -7.66
CA PRO A 118 15.45 -36.76 -6.78
C PRO A 118 14.73 -36.11 -5.59
N PHE A 119 13.66 -36.76 -5.12
CA PHE A 119 12.91 -36.29 -3.94
C PHE A 119 13.82 -36.11 -2.73
N GLY A 120 13.69 -34.96 -2.05
CA GLY A 120 14.50 -34.59 -0.89
C GLY A 120 15.82 -33.89 -1.22
N SER A 121 16.19 -33.78 -2.50
CA SER A 121 17.31 -32.92 -2.92
C SER A 121 16.85 -31.48 -3.16
N THR A 122 17.79 -30.54 -3.12
CA THR A 122 17.55 -29.13 -3.43
C THR A 122 18.39 -28.70 -4.63
N LEU A 123 17.98 -27.64 -5.31
CA LEU A 123 18.76 -26.97 -6.35
C LEU A 123 20.14 -26.58 -5.81
N SER A 124 21.20 -27.00 -6.49
CA SER A 124 22.59 -26.78 -6.07
C SER A 124 23.06 -25.33 -6.17
N SER A 125 22.38 -24.51 -6.98
CA SER A 125 22.70 -23.10 -7.19
C SER A 125 21.43 -22.26 -7.21
N VAL A 126 21.52 -21.06 -6.64
CA VAL A 126 20.44 -20.08 -6.70
C VAL A 126 20.24 -19.64 -8.15
N VAL A 127 19.03 -19.86 -8.67
CA VAL A 127 18.68 -19.46 -10.05
C VAL A 127 18.25 -18.00 -10.03
N ASN A 128 18.93 -17.14 -10.81
CA ASN A 128 18.50 -15.76 -11.01
C ASN A 128 17.48 -15.70 -12.16
N LEU A 129 16.33 -15.09 -11.91
CA LEU A 129 15.24 -14.96 -12.85
C LEU A 129 14.96 -13.49 -13.16
N THR A 130 15.00 -13.14 -14.45
CA THR A 130 14.60 -11.83 -14.96
C THR A 130 13.12 -11.84 -15.36
N PRO A 131 12.48 -10.68 -15.60
CA PRO A 131 11.05 -10.62 -15.91
C PRO A 131 10.64 -11.37 -17.18
N ARG A 132 11.58 -11.59 -18.11
CA ARG A 132 11.32 -12.33 -19.35
C ARG A 132 11.49 -13.84 -19.19
N ASP A 133 12.10 -14.27 -18.09
CA ASP A 133 12.35 -15.67 -17.84
C ASP A 133 11.10 -16.35 -17.28
N THR A 134 11.03 -17.64 -17.54
CA THR A 134 9.98 -18.51 -17.02
C THR A 134 10.58 -19.55 -16.10
N PHE A 135 9.89 -19.85 -15.01
CA PHE A 135 10.22 -20.93 -14.10
C PHE A 135 9.26 -22.09 -14.30
N SER A 136 9.75 -23.22 -14.83
CA SER A 136 8.93 -24.40 -15.08
C SER A 136 9.23 -25.53 -14.11
N VAL A 137 8.20 -26.16 -13.58
CA VAL A 137 8.27 -27.37 -12.77
C VAL A 137 7.29 -28.39 -13.33
N GLU A 138 7.77 -29.60 -13.55
CA GLU A 138 6.98 -30.74 -13.99
C GLU A 138 7.18 -31.89 -13.01
N VAL A 139 6.06 -32.51 -12.61
CA VAL A 139 6.02 -33.49 -11.53
C VAL A 139 5.12 -34.64 -11.94
N GLU A 140 5.63 -35.85 -11.78
CA GLU A 140 4.85 -37.08 -11.88
C GLU A 140 4.84 -37.79 -10.53
N LEU A 141 3.65 -38.21 -10.11
CA LEU A 141 3.45 -38.94 -8.87
C LEU A 141 3.09 -40.38 -9.18
N GLN A 142 3.56 -41.27 -8.32
CA GLN A 142 3.22 -42.68 -8.36
C GLN A 142 2.87 -43.17 -6.96
N ASP A 143 1.99 -44.17 -6.89
CA ASP A 143 1.75 -44.91 -5.67
C ASP A 143 3.04 -45.67 -5.28
N ALA A 144 3.48 -45.52 -4.02
CA ALA A 144 4.73 -46.11 -3.55
C ALA A 144 4.69 -47.65 -3.48
N SER A 145 3.48 -48.24 -3.39
CA SER A 145 3.29 -49.70 -3.32
C SER A 145 3.16 -50.34 -4.70
N THR A 146 2.45 -49.68 -5.61
CA THR A 146 2.02 -50.29 -6.89
C THR A 146 2.70 -49.69 -8.12
N LEU A 147 3.45 -48.59 -7.96
CA LEU A 147 4.11 -47.86 -9.02
C LEU A 147 3.15 -47.38 -10.13
N THR A 148 1.85 -47.33 -9.84
CA THR A 148 0.86 -46.77 -10.78
C THR A 148 0.87 -45.25 -10.69
N PRO A 149 0.78 -44.52 -11.81
CA PRO A 149 0.73 -43.07 -11.80
C PRO A 149 -0.55 -42.57 -11.14
N VAL A 150 -0.42 -41.53 -10.32
CA VAL A 150 -1.54 -40.90 -9.59
C VAL A 150 -1.50 -39.40 -9.86
N VAL A 151 -2.67 -38.79 -10.09
CA VAL A 151 -2.79 -37.33 -10.21
C VAL A 151 -3.39 -36.80 -8.92
N ALA A 152 -2.74 -35.81 -8.31
CA ALA A 152 -3.24 -35.20 -7.08
C ALA A 152 -4.31 -34.16 -7.39
N HIS A 153 -5.33 -34.08 -6.53
CA HIS A 153 -6.33 -33.02 -6.60
C HIS A 153 -5.72 -31.62 -6.38
N HIS A 154 -4.75 -31.48 -5.47
CA HIS A 154 -4.14 -30.19 -5.14
C HIS A 154 -2.62 -30.28 -5.21
N ALA A 155 -2.03 -29.57 -6.17
CA ALA A 155 -0.58 -29.42 -6.29
C ALA A 155 -0.24 -27.94 -6.48
N VAL A 156 0.64 -27.40 -5.64
CA VAL A 156 0.96 -25.98 -5.60
C VAL A 156 2.46 -25.76 -5.39
N LEU A 157 3.02 -24.83 -6.14
CA LEU A 157 4.31 -24.20 -5.86
C LEU A 157 4.09 -23.00 -4.95
N ARG A 158 4.76 -23.00 -3.80
CA ARG A 158 4.81 -21.87 -2.88
C ARG A 158 6.16 -21.18 -3.00
N PHE A 159 6.13 -19.90 -3.28
CA PHE A 159 7.26 -18.98 -3.33
C PHE A 159 7.21 -18.12 -2.06
N ALA A 160 8.04 -18.45 -1.08
CA ALA A 160 8.10 -17.72 0.18
C ALA A 160 9.16 -16.61 0.10
N HIS A 161 8.74 -15.35 0.21
CA HIS A 161 9.64 -14.20 0.18
C HIS A 161 10.24 -13.89 1.56
N GLU A 162 11.43 -13.28 1.60
CA GLU A 162 12.07 -12.84 2.84
C GLU A 162 11.19 -11.89 3.68
N SER A 163 10.29 -11.13 3.05
CA SER A 163 9.34 -10.25 3.75
C SER A 163 8.12 -10.98 4.34
N SER A 164 8.14 -12.31 4.44
CA SER A 164 7.02 -13.15 4.91
C SER A 164 5.74 -13.05 4.05
N VAL A 165 5.88 -12.69 2.78
CA VAL A 165 4.79 -12.69 1.80
C VAL A 165 4.96 -13.92 0.92
N ASP A 166 3.94 -14.77 0.89
CA ASP A 166 3.97 -16.02 0.13
C ASP A 166 3.10 -15.89 -1.12
N ALA A 167 3.66 -16.22 -2.29
CA ALA A 167 2.91 -16.39 -3.52
C ALA A 167 2.72 -17.87 -3.80
N THR A 168 1.50 -18.28 -4.13
CA THR A 168 1.17 -19.68 -4.46
C THR A 168 0.70 -19.80 -5.90
N ILE A 169 1.21 -20.82 -6.59
CA ILE A 169 0.92 -21.09 -8.00
C ILE A 169 0.55 -22.54 -8.16
N VAL A 170 -0.65 -22.79 -8.67
CA VAL A 170 -1.19 -24.14 -8.87
C VAL A 170 -0.49 -24.82 -10.05
N LEU A 171 -0.16 -26.10 -9.90
CA LEU A 171 0.27 -26.94 -11.03
C LEU A 171 -0.96 -27.41 -11.79
N GLU A 172 -0.93 -27.28 -13.10
CA GLU A 172 -2.00 -27.73 -13.97
C GLU A 172 -1.73 -29.17 -14.44
N PRO A 173 -2.77 -29.99 -14.68
CA PRO A 173 -2.58 -31.31 -15.24
C PRO A 173 -1.92 -31.20 -16.62
N TYR A 174 -0.82 -31.92 -16.81
CA TYR A 174 -0.02 -31.93 -18.02
C TYR A 174 0.11 -33.37 -18.51
N GLN A 175 -0.34 -33.62 -19.74
CA GLN A 175 -0.49 -35.00 -20.24
C GLN A 175 -1.45 -35.83 -19.35
N ALA A 176 -1.44 -37.16 -19.51
CA ALA A 176 -2.37 -38.03 -18.78
C ALA A 176 -1.97 -38.27 -17.31
N THR A 177 -0.69 -38.06 -16.96
CA THR A 177 -0.11 -38.52 -15.68
C THR A 177 0.78 -37.48 -14.99
N ALA A 178 1.17 -36.40 -15.67
CA ALA A 178 2.05 -35.38 -15.11
C ALA A 178 1.27 -34.14 -14.70
N MET A 179 1.90 -33.31 -13.87
CA MET A 179 1.41 -31.99 -13.50
C MET A 179 2.53 -30.99 -13.75
N ARG A 180 2.20 -29.84 -14.33
CA ARG A 180 3.17 -28.82 -14.72
C ARG A 180 2.72 -27.43 -14.32
N ALA A 181 3.64 -26.64 -13.79
CA ALA A 181 3.49 -25.20 -13.64
C ALA A 181 4.56 -24.50 -14.48
N VAL A 182 4.15 -23.49 -15.25
CA VAL A 182 5.05 -22.56 -15.93
C VAL A 182 4.76 -21.16 -15.41
N VAL A 183 5.70 -20.63 -14.63
CA VAL A 183 5.58 -19.35 -13.96
C VAL A 183 6.34 -18.32 -14.77
N SER A 184 5.63 -17.38 -15.40
CA SER A 184 6.26 -16.19 -15.95
C SER A 184 6.48 -15.17 -14.84
N VAL A 185 7.72 -14.71 -14.70
CA VAL A 185 8.16 -13.81 -13.62
C VAL A 185 7.47 -12.44 -13.75
N ALA A 186 7.26 -11.95 -14.97
CA ALA A 186 6.60 -10.67 -15.22
C ALA A 186 5.08 -10.67 -15.01
N SER A 187 4.43 -11.83 -15.10
CA SER A 187 2.95 -11.90 -15.12
C SER A 187 2.33 -12.23 -13.77
N ARG A 188 3.15 -12.43 -12.74
CA ARG A 188 2.70 -12.83 -11.40
C ARG A 188 3.23 -11.80 -10.42
N ASP A 189 2.42 -11.49 -9.41
CA ASP A 189 2.73 -10.53 -8.33
C ASP A 189 3.82 -11.05 -7.37
N LEU A 190 4.93 -11.54 -7.94
CA LEU A 190 6.14 -11.90 -7.23
C LEU A 190 6.88 -10.62 -6.84
N LEU A 191 7.42 -10.59 -5.63
CA LEU A 191 8.24 -9.48 -5.17
C LEU A 191 9.65 -9.62 -5.75
N SER A 192 10.43 -8.53 -5.79
CA SER A 192 11.85 -8.64 -6.10
C SER A 192 12.61 -9.04 -4.84
N GLY A 193 13.48 -10.05 -4.95
CA GLY A 193 14.27 -10.56 -3.83
C GLY A 193 14.43 -12.08 -3.87
N LEU A 194 14.97 -12.62 -2.78
CA LEU A 194 15.16 -14.06 -2.60
C LEU A 194 13.83 -14.72 -2.25
N HIS A 195 13.51 -15.82 -2.93
CA HIS A 195 12.34 -16.64 -2.66
C HIS A 195 12.76 -18.09 -2.42
N THR A 196 12.21 -18.70 -1.38
CA THR A 196 12.30 -20.14 -1.15
C THR A 196 11.14 -20.83 -1.86
N VAL A 197 11.44 -21.72 -2.80
CA VAL A 197 10.45 -22.45 -3.58
C VAL A 197 10.19 -23.80 -2.92
N SER A 198 8.92 -24.09 -2.63
CA SER A 198 8.48 -25.36 -2.10
C SER A 198 7.32 -25.91 -2.92
N LEU A 199 7.38 -27.20 -3.23
CA LEU A 199 6.30 -27.96 -3.83
C LEU A 199 5.46 -28.57 -2.72
N VAL A 200 4.16 -28.30 -2.74
CA VAL A 200 3.18 -28.88 -1.82
C VAL A 200 2.14 -29.62 -2.63
N VAL A 201 2.01 -30.92 -2.41
CA VAL A 201 1.06 -31.78 -3.11
C VAL A 201 0.22 -32.55 -2.09
N GLY A 202 -1.09 -32.53 -2.27
CA GLY A 202 -2.04 -33.15 -1.37
C GLY A 202 -3.30 -33.61 -2.09
N ASP A 203 -3.87 -34.68 -1.58
CA ASP A 203 -5.15 -35.23 -1.99
C ASP A 203 -5.83 -35.84 -0.77
N ILE A 204 -7.16 -35.95 -0.79
CA ILE A 204 -7.95 -36.61 0.26
C ILE A 204 -7.60 -38.10 0.39
N HIS A 205 -7.06 -38.70 -0.67
CA HIS A 205 -6.66 -40.10 -0.69
C HIS A 205 -5.21 -40.33 -0.28
N PHE A 206 -4.43 -39.29 0.02
CA PHE A 206 -3.03 -39.45 0.39
C PHE A 206 -2.90 -39.64 1.90
N HIS A 207 -2.10 -40.61 2.32
CA HIS A 207 -1.82 -40.81 3.75
C HIS A 207 -1.07 -39.62 4.35
N ASN A 208 -0.08 -39.08 3.62
CA ASN A 208 0.68 -37.90 4.01
C ASN A 208 0.71 -36.92 2.83
N ALA A 209 0.57 -35.62 3.13
CA ALA A 209 0.84 -34.59 2.15
C ALA A 209 2.35 -34.54 1.84
N LEU A 210 2.69 -34.35 0.57
CA LEU A 210 4.06 -34.23 0.13
C LEU A 210 4.45 -32.74 0.16
N ALA A 211 5.37 -32.38 1.04
CA ALA A 211 5.97 -31.05 1.10
C ALA A 211 7.47 -31.18 0.84
N TRP A 212 7.95 -30.52 -0.21
CA TRP A 212 9.34 -30.60 -0.64
C TRP A 212 9.89 -29.21 -0.98
N GLU A 213 10.95 -28.81 -0.31
CA GLU A 213 11.69 -27.60 -0.65
C GLU A 213 12.57 -27.86 -1.88
N LEU A 214 12.30 -27.16 -2.98
CA LEU A 214 13.05 -27.29 -4.23
C LEU A 214 14.35 -26.49 -4.18
N GLY A 215 14.41 -25.44 -3.38
CA GLY A 215 15.58 -24.58 -3.19
C GLY A 215 15.25 -23.10 -3.27
N GLN A 216 16.26 -22.28 -3.48
CA GLN A 216 16.13 -20.81 -3.51
C GLN A 216 16.27 -20.28 -4.93
N ILE A 217 15.47 -19.26 -5.24
CA ILE A 217 15.55 -18.49 -6.48
C ILE A 217 15.67 -17.01 -6.14
N TYR A 218 16.39 -16.27 -6.97
CA TYR A 218 16.45 -14.82 -6.87
C TYR A 218 15.63 -14.21 -8.00
N VAL A 219 14.69 -13.34 -7.65
CA VAL A 219 13.78 -12.71 -8.59
C VAL A 219 14.15 -11.23 -8.73
N GLU A 220 14.62 -10.85 -9.92
CA GLU A 220 15.00 -9.48 -10.24
C GLU A 220 13.89 -8.80 -11.04
N LEU A 221 13.03 -8.02 -10.37
CA LEU A 221 12.03 -7.18 -11.04
C LEU A 221 12.53 -5.74 -11.13
N PRO A 222 12.24 -5.03 -12.24
CA PRO A 222 12.48 -3.60 -12.30
C PRO A 222 11.68 -2.90 -11.18
N PRO A 223 12.20 -1.81 -10.62
CA PRO A 223 11.47 -1.04 -9.62
C PRO A 223 10.10 -0.67 -10.18
N ALA A 224 9.04 -0.98 -9.43
CA ALA A 224 7.71 -0.58 -9.81
C ALA A 224 7.70 0.94 -10.05
N PRO A 225 7.13 1.44 -11.17
CA PRO A 225 7.02 2.87 -11.37
C PRO A 225 6.30 3.48 -10.17
N PRO A 226 6.74 4.66 -9.70
CA PRO A 226 6.10 5.31 -8.57
C PRO A 226 4.61 5.44 -8.85
N ALA A 227 3.79 4.97 -7.92
CA ALA A 227 2.34 5.01 -8.08
C ALA A 227 1.92 6.44 -8.42
N SER A 228 1.28 6.61 -9.58
CA SER A 228 0.74 7.91 -9.96
C SER A 228 -0.20 8.38 -8.86
N PRO A 229 -0.10 9.65 -8.40
CA PRO A 229 -0.99 10.16 -7.38
C PRO A 229 -2.43 9.97 -7.85
N THR A 230 -3.23 9.26 -7.06
CA THR A 230 -4.64 9.06 -7.36
C THR A 230 -5.31 10.43 -7.42
N PRO A 231 -6.18 10.70 -8.40
CA PRO A 231 -6.82 11.99 -8.48
C PRO A 231 -7.74 12.19 -7.26
N LEU A 232 -7.80 13.43 -6.76
CA LEU A 232 -8.45 13.81 -5.49
C LEU A 232 -9.93 13.41 -5.36
N TYR A 233 -10.60 13.05 -6.46
CA TYR A 233 -12.00 12.61 -6.47
C TYR A 233 -12.19 11.08 -6.35
N THR A 234 -11.12 10.28 -6.49
CA THR A 234 -11.22 8.81 -6.47
C THR A 234 -11.05 8.20 -5.08
N THR A 235 -10.29 8.87 -4.21
CA THR A 235 -9.99 8.41 -2.86
C THR A 235 -10.19 9.55 -1.88
N PRO A 236 -10.92 9.35 -0.76
CA PRO A 236 -11.09 10.40 0.24
C PRO A 236 -9.74 10.83 0.82
N LEU A 237 -9.63 12.08 1.26
CA LEU A 237 -8.36 12.67 1.75
C LEU A 237 -7.74 11.91 2.94
N LEU A 238 -8.58 11.20 3.70
CA LEU A 238 -8.18 10.41 4.87
C LEU A 238 -8.05 8.90 4.57
N HIS A 239 -8.14 8.47 3.31
CA HIS A 239 -8.10 7.05 2.95
C HIS A 239 -6.86 6.34 3.51
N THR A 240 -5.68 6.96 3.37
CA THR A 240 -4.41 6.38 3.80
C THR A 240 -4.32 6.30 5.33
N SER A 241 -4.88 7.28 6.06
CA SER A 241 -4.94 7.24 7.53
C SER A 241 -5.96 6.23 8.04
N ASP A 242 -7.07 6.04 7.32
CA ASP A 242 -8.14 5.13 7.74
C ASP A 242 -7.81 3.66 7.46
N THR A 243 -6.99 3.39 6.44
CA THR A 243 -6.63 2.03 6.01
C THR A 243 -5.32 1.51 6.58
N THR A 244 -4.44 2.40 7.04
CA THR A 244 -3.09 2.03 7.53
C THR A 244 -3.04 2.13 9.05
N LEU A 245 -2.56 1.08 9.71
CA LEU A 245 -2.35 1.08 11.18
C LEU A 245 -0.96 1.58 11.60
N GLN A 246 -0.16 2.05 10.65
CA GLN A 246 1.19 2.57 10.86
C GLN A 246 1.18 4.10 10.92
N ALA A 247 2.15 4.67 11.62
CA ALA A 247 2.35 6.12 11.65
C ALA A 247 2.72 6.63 10.24
N LEU A 248 1.95 7.57 9.72
CA LEU A 248 2.24 8.23 8.45
C LEU A 248 3.44 9.18 8.62
N PRO A 249 4.20 9.43 7.54
CA PRO A 249 5.31 10.37 7.58
C PRO A 249 4.83 11.79 7.91
N GLU A 250 5.63 12.52 8.69
CA GLU A 250 5.32 13.90 9.09
C GLU A 250 5.36 14.84 7.89
N ILE A 251 4.30 15.65 7.72
CA ILE A 251 4.20 16.64 6.66
C ILE A 251 4.70 17.99 7.20
N THR A 252 5.83 18.47 6.69
CA THR A 252 6.38 19.79 7.05
C THR A 252 5.98 20.85 6.03
N HIS A 253 5.31 21.91 6.49
CA HIS A 253 4.91 23.00 5.60
C HIS A 253 6.11 23.92 5.28
N ILE A 254 6.58 23.89 4.03
CA ILE A 254 7.65 24.77 3.55
C ILE A 254 7.05 26.13 3.16
N MET A 255 7.34 27.15 3.96
CA MET A 255 6.96 28.52 3.64
C MET A 255 7.76 29.07 2.45
N ARG A 256 7.15 29.97 1.68
CA ARG A 256 7.87 30.68 0.61
C ARG A 256 9.06 31.45 1.22
N PRO A 257 10.28 31.32 0.66
CA PRO A 257 11.40 32.12 1.12
C PRO A 257 11.15 33.62 0.91
N PRO A 258 11.62 34.50 1.81
CA PRO A 258 11.50 35.93 1.63
C PRO A 258 12.21 36.37 0.33
N PRO A 259 11.68 37.37 -0.38
CA PRO A 259 12.34 37.91 -1.57
C PRO A 259 13.71 38.50 -1.19
N THR A 260 14.70 38.30 -2.05
CA THR A 260 16.04 38.85 -1.86
C THR A 260 16.02 40.38 -1.98
N THR A 261 16.44 41.08 -0.93
CA THR A 261 16.56 42.55 -0.92
C THR A 261 18.02 42.97 -1.19
N PRO A 262 18.24 44.14 -1.84
CA PRO A 262 19.59 44.63 -2.11
C PRO A 262 20.33 45.04 -0.83
N PRO A 263 21.68 45.04 -0.82
CA PRO A 263 22.47 45.53 0.31
C PRO A 263 22.16 47.00 0.66
N PRO A 264 22.06 47.35 1.95
CA PRO A 264 21.65 48.69 2.40
C PRO A 264 22.62 49.79 1.95
N ALA A 265 23.91 49.48 1.84
CA ALA A 265 24.92 50.43 1.38
C ALA A 265 24.63 50.95 -0.03
N ILE A 266 24.19 50.07 -0.94
CA ILE A 266 23.85 50.45 -2.31
C ILE A 266 22.63 51.36 -2.30
N SER A 267 21.58 51.00 -1.57
CA SER A 267 20.37 51.82 -1.44
C SER A 267 20.68 53.23 -0.92
N ILE A 268 21.51 53.36 0.12
CA ILE A 268 21.90 54.66 0.69
C ILE A 268 22.67 55.52 -0.32
N VAL A 269 23.61 54.92 -1.07
CA VAL A 269 24.38 55.64 -2.09
C VAL A 269 23.47 56.22 -3.17
N PHE A 270 22.51 55.43 -3.67
CA PHE A 270 21.56 55.92 -4.66
C PHE A 270 20.61 56.98 -4.09
N THR A 271 20.14 56.83 -2.85
CA THR A 271 19.34 57.89 -2.18
C THR A 271 20.13 59.20 -2.06
N ALA A 272 21.42 59.14 -1.69
CA ALA A 272 22.29 60.32 -1.63
C ALA A 272 22.48 60.95 -3.02
N LEU A 273 22.68 60.13 -4.06
CA LEU A 273 22.83 60.58 -5.43
C LEU A 273 21.60 61.34 -5.94
N VAL A 274 20.39 60.89 -5.59
CA VAL A 274 19.13 61.61 -5.90
C VAL A 274 19.06 62.97 -5.19
N GLY A 275 19.68 63.11 -4.01
CA GLY A 275 19.73 64.38 -3.27
C GLY A 275 20.68 65.43 -3.87
N VAL A 276 21.71 65.01 -4.62
CA VAL A 276 22.72 65.90 -5.24
C VAL A 276 22.10 67.02 -6.11
N PRO A 277 21.23 66.73 -7.10
CA PRO A 277 20.63 67.79 -7.93
C PRO A 277 19.78 68.77 -7.11
N LEU A 278 19.11 68.31 -6.04
CA LEU A 278 18.34 69.20 -5.16
C LEU A 278 19.27 70.17 -4.41
N VAL A 279 20.38 69.67 -3.84
CA VAL A 279 21.38 70.50 -3.16
C VAL A 279 22.02 71.49 -4.13
N ALA A 280 22.36 71.04 -5.34
CA ALA A 280 22.92 71.90 -6.38
C ALA A 280 21.92 73.01 -6.80
N PHE A 281 20.64 72.67 -6.96
CA PHE A 281 19.58 73.63 -7.26
C PHE A 281 19.40 74.68 -6.17
N VAL A 282 19.33 74.26 -4.90
CA VAL A 282 19.20 75.17 -3.76
C VAL A 282 20.43 76.07 -3.63
N GLY A 283 21.64 75.49 -3.69
CA GLY A 283 22.89 76.24 -3.62
C GLY A 283 23.06 77.24 -4.75
N GLY A 284 22.72 76.85 -5.98
CA GLY A 284 22.71 77.74 -7.14
C GLY A 284 21.69 78.86 -7.01
N SER A 285 20.47 78.55 -6.54
CA SER A 285 19.41 79.53 -6.33
C SER A 285 19.76 80.56 -5.25
N LEU A 286 20.42 80.14 -4.16
CA LEU A 286 20.90 81.06 -3.12
C LEU A 286 22.02 81.99 -3.61
N ARG A 287 22.86 81.54 -4.54
CA ARG A 287 23.93 82.36 -5.15
C ARG A 287 23.37 83.33 -6.21
N ALA A 288 22.36 82.91 -6.97
CA ALA A 288 21.75 83.70 -8.04
C ALA A 288 20.67 84.69 -7.55
N SER A 289 20.11 84.47 -6.35
CA SER A 289 19.09 85.35 -5.79
C SER A 289 19.72 86.62 -5.24
N SER A 290 19.65 87.69 -6.01
CA SER A 290 19.41 88.99 -5.39
C SER A 290 17.98 88.95 -4.83
N LEU A 291 17.74 89.40 -3.59
CA LEU A 291 16.39 89.55 -3.00
C LEU A 291 15.78 90.97 -3.19
N PRO A 292 15.86 91.67 -4.34
CA PRO A 292 15.56 93.10 -4.41
C PRO A 292 14.06 93.43 -4.46
N LYS A 293 13.16 92.43 -4.32
CA LYS A 293 11.70 92.59 -4.49
C LYS A 293 10.88 92.12 -3.28
N LEU A 294 11.48 92.11 -2.09
CA LEU A 294 10.71 91.88 -0.86
C LEU A 294 9.70 93.01 -0.62
N PRO A 295 8.52 92.72 -0.06
CA PRO A 295 7.59 93.74 0.35
C PRO A 295 8.17 94.73 1.35
N SER A 296 8.13 96.03 1.03
CA SER A 296 8.55 97.13 1.92
C SER A 296 7.43 97.68 2.80
N SER A 297 6.17 97.35 2.49
CA SER A 297 5.01 97.71 3.32
C SER A 297 4.75 96.63 4.37
N VAL A 298 4.52 97.04 5.62
CA VAL A 298 4.22 96.16 6.76
C VAL A 298 3.08 95.19 6.44
N ALA A 299 1.98 95.68 5.84
CA ALA A 299 0.85 94.84 5.46
C ALA A 299 1.24 93.76 4.42
N GLY A 300 2.05 94.14 3.42
CA GLY A 300 2.52 93.19 2.40
C GLY A 300 3.48 92.13 2.96
N ILE A 301 4.29 92.47 3.96
CA ILE A 301 5.16 91.51 4.66
C ILE A 301 4.30 90.51 5.44
N VAL A 302 3.33 90.99 6.22
CA VAL A 302 2.45 90.15 7.04
C VAL A 302 1.70 89.14 6.18
N TRP A 303 1.07 89.57 5.09
CA TRP A 303 0.35 88.66 4.19
C TRP A 303 1.27 87.67 3.47
N SER A 304 2.47 88.09 3.06
CA SER A 304 3.44 87.20 2.41
C SER A 304 3.97 86.12 3.37
N VAL A 305 4.26 86.49 4.62
CA VAL A 305 4.68 85.54 5.65
C VAL A 305 3.53 84.59 6.00
N ALA A 306 2.30 85.10 6.14
CA ALA A 306 1.12 84.28 6.39
C ALA A 306 0.89 83.24 5.27
N PHE A 307 1.11 83.63 4.00
CA PHE A 307 1.05 82.71 2.87
C PHE A 307 2.17 81.65 2.88
N LEU A 308 3.40 82.03 3.20
CA LEU A 308 4.51 81.07 3.29
C LEU A 308 4.33 80.08 4.44
N VAL A 309 3.81 80.54 5.59
CA VAL A 309 3.49 79.67 6.74
C VAL A 309 2.35 78.72 6.41
N SER A 310 1.29 79.18 5.72
CA SER A 310 0.18 78.32 5.32
C SER A 310 0.63 77.29 4.26
N LEU A 311 1.48 77.69 3.32
CA LEU A 311 2.10 76.78 2.35
C LEU A 311 3.00 75.73 3.02
N LEU A 312 3.87 76.14 3.95
CA LEU A 312 4.70 75.23 4.72
C LEU A 312 3.86 74.26 5.57
N SER A 313 2.75 74.74 6.14
CA SER A 313 1.83 73.91 6.94
C SER A 313 1.17 72.82 6.09
N VAL A 314 0.76 73.12 4.85
CA VAL A 314 0.23 72.11 3.91
C VAL A 314 1.31 71.10 3.53
N LEU A 315 2.55 71.54 3.28
CA LEU A 315 3.64 70.62 2.97
C LEU A 315 4.00 69.71 4.16
N ALA A 316 4.01 70.27 5.38
CA ALA A 316 4.20 69.51 6.61
C ALA A 316 3.07 68.49 6.83
N LEU A 317 1.82 68.88 6.54
CA LEU A 317 0.68 67.97 6.60
C LEU A 317 0.87 66.77 5.64
N PHE A 318 1.37 66.99 4.42
CA PHE A 318 1.69 65.88 3.52
C PHE A 318 2.82 64.98 4.04
N GLY A 319 3.84 65.56 4.70
CA GLY A 319 4.86 64.78 5.39
C GLY A 319 4.28 63.93 6.53
N LEU A 320 3.36 64.48 7.33
CA LEU A 320 2.68 63.76 8.41
C LEU A 320 1.72 62.69 7.88
N TYR A 321 1.04 62.96 6.77
CA TYR A 321 0.25 61.96 6.02
C TYR A 321 1.09 60.78 5.58
N TRP A 322 2.28 61.02 5.03
CA TRP A 322 3.19 59.94 4.63
C TRP A 322 3.68 59.09 5.81
N LEU A 323 3.88 59.70 6.98
CA LEU A 323 4.47 59.02 8.13
C LEU A 323 3.46 58.25 8.99
N GLN A 324 2.27 58.82 9.25
CA GLN A 324 1.38 58.28 10.28
C GLN A 324 -0.11 58.66 10.18
N LEU A 325 -0.50 59.66 9.38
CA LEU A 325 -1.90 60.10 9.33
C LEU A 325 -2.75 59.25 8.39
N ASP A 326 -3.95 58.89 8.84
CA ASP A 326 -4.98 58.31 7.99
C ASP A 326 -5.51 59.33 6.97
N MET A 327 -6.01 58.82 5.84
CA MET A 327 -6.51 59.63 4.73
C MET A 327 -7.61 60.63 5.15
N PHE A 328 -8.58 60.21 5.97
CA PHE A 328 -9.69 61.08 6.39
C PHE A 328 -9.24 62.18 7.34
N THR A 329 -8.30 61.89 8.23
CA THR A 329 -7.72 62.86 9.15
C THR A 329 -6.89 63.90 8.40
N ALA A 330 -6.05 63.45 7.47
CA ALA A 330 -5.29 64.33 6.59
C ALA A 330 -6.21 65.22 5.74
N LEU A 331 -7.29 64.64 5.18
CA LEU A 331 -8.26 65.40 4.39
C LEU A 331 -9.06 66.40 5.25
N GLY A 332 -9.36 66.06 6.52
CA GLY A 332 -9.99 66.97 7.47
C GLY A 332 -9.10 68.18 7.78
N TYR A 333 -7.82 67.95 8.07
CA TYR A 333 -6.85 69.05 8.27
C TYR A 333 -6.63 69.87 7.00
N LEU A 334 -6.57 69.22 5.83
CA LEU A 334 -6.47 69.91 4.55
C LEU A 334 -7.74 70.72 4.24
N GLY A 335 -8.91 70.23 4.64
CA GLY A 335 -10.19 70.95 4.49
C GLY A 335 -10.23 72.26 5.28
N VAL A 336 -9.50 72.34 6.40
CA VAL A 336 -9.33 73.59 7.17
C VAL A 336 -8.19 74.45 6.64
N LEU A 337 -7.03 73.85 6.33
CA LEU A 337 -5.85 74.58 5.83
C LEU A 337 -6.03 75.11 4.40
N GLY A 338 -6.85 74.45 3.57
CA GLY A 338 -7.12 74.81 2.18
C GLY A 338 -7.72 76.21 2.01
N PRO A 339 -8.83 76.55 2.68
CA PRO A 339 -9.36 77.92 2.69
C PRO A 339 -8.33 78.94 3.19
N VAL A 340 -7.55 78.61 4.23
CA VAL A 340 -6.54 79.51 4.81
C VAL A 340 -5.43 79.83 3.79
N ILE A 341 -4.90 78.84 3.08
CA ILE A 341 -3.87 79.06 2.05
C ILE A 341 -4.42 79.85 0.85
N VAL A 342 -5.66 79.60 0.44
CA VAL A 342 -6.31 80.36 -0.65
C VAL A 342 -6.48 81.82 -0.28
N VAL A 343 -7.01 82.12 0.92
CA VAL A 343 -7.24 83.50 1.36
C VAL A 343 -5.91 84.25 1.56
N THR A 344 -4.96 83.66 2.29
CA THR A 344 -3.64 84.28 2.51
C THR A 344 -2.88 84.48 1.20
N GLY A 345 -2.97 83.52 0.26
CA GLY A 345 -2.38 83.63 -1.07
C GLY A 345 -3.00 84.73 -1.92
N GLN A 346 -4.33 84.86 -1.92
CA GLN A 346 -5.03 85.92 -2.64
C GLN A 346 -4.58 87.31 -2.20
N TYR A 347 -4.50 87.56 -0.88
CA TYR A 347 -4.03 88.84 -0.35
C TYR A 347 -2.53 89.09 -0.61
N ALA A 348 -1.69 88.06 -0.45
CA ALA A 348 -0.25 88.17 -0.73
C ALA A 348 0.01 88.52 -2.21
N LEU A 349 -0.66 87.81 -3.14
CA LEU A 349 -0.54 88.04 -4.58
C LEU A 349 -1.14 89.38 -5.00
N ALA A 350 -2.27 89.80 -4.42
CA ALA A 350 -2.87 91.11 -4.68
C ALA A 350 -1.92 92.26 -4.31
N HIS A 351 -1.21 92.16 -3.18
CA HIS A 351 -0.21 93.14 -2.78
C HIS A 351 1.00 93.18 -3.71
N VAL A 352 1.40 92.03 -4.26
CA VAL A 352 2.48 91.97 -5.27
C VAL A 352 2.01 92.60 -6.59
N ALA A 353 0.80 92.29 -7.04
CA ALA A 353 0.22 92.83 -8.26
C ALA A 353 0.03 94.36 -8.18
N ALA A 354 -0.48 94.88 -7.06
CA ALA A 354 -0.67 96.32 -6.85
C ALA A 354 0.62 97.15 -6.96
N ARG A 355 1.79 96.54 -6.68
CA ARG A 355 3.08 97.20 -6.89
C ARG A 355 3.51 97.23 -8.34
N THR A 356 3.13 96.22 -9.12
CA THR A 356 3.48 96.16 -10.55
C THR A 356 2.64 97.11 -11.41
N THR A 357 1.45 97.48 -10.95
CA THR A 357 0.51 98.36 -11.67
C THR A 357 0.60 99.84 -11.26
N SER A 358 1.37 100.18 -10.21
CA SER A 358 1.59 101.58 -9.84
C SER A 358 2.55 102.26 -10.83
N PRO A 359 2.15 103.34 -11.52
CA PRO A 359 3.01 104.02 -12.48
C PRO A 359 4.24 104.61 -11.77
N ARG A 360 5.43 104.32 -12.33
CA ARG A 360 6.69 104.93 -11.88
C ARG A 360 6.54 106.46 -11.91
N PRO A 361 6.78 107.19 -10.81
CA PRO A 361 6.72 108.65 -10.85
C PRO A 361 7.72 109.16 -11.89
N LYS A 362 7.25 110.04 -12.79
CA LYS A 362 8.15 110.77 -13.70
C LYS A 362 9.09 111.59 -12.82
N THR A 363 10.38 111.31 -12.96
CA THR A 363 11.44 112.18 -12.47
C THR A 363 11.64 113.21 -13.58
N ASP A 364 11.24 114.45 -13.30
CA ASP A 364 11.75 115.63 -14.00
C ASP A 364 13.16 115.95 -13.51
#